data_AF-A0A931TGC9-F1
#
_entry.id   AF-A0A931TGC9-F1
#
_cell.length_a   1.000
_cell.length_b   1.000
_cell.length_c   1.000
_cell.angle_alpha   90.00
_cell.angle_beta   90.00
_cell.angle_gamma   90.00
#
_symmetry.space_group_name_H-M   'P 1'
#
loop_
_entity.id
_entity.type
_entity.pdbx_description
1 polymer ?
#
loop_
_entity_poly.entity_id
_entity_poly.type
_entity_poly.pdbx_seq_one_letter_code
_entity_poly.pdbx_strand_id
1 'polypeptide(L)' 'MARAGQKILDSGERFPALGMDTVAHGPITLPDRFDDHWGVVLIYRAHW' A
#
# COMPACT_ATOMS: atom_id res chain seq x y z
N MET A 1 -17.25 3.93 -9.69
CA MET A 1 -15.86 3.47 -9.77
C MET A 1 -15.89 1.96 -9.91
N ALA A 2 -15.57 1.42 -11.09
CA ALA A 2 -15.44 -0.02 -11.29
C ALA A 2 -14.17 -0.51 -10.57
N ARG A 3 -14.21 -1.68 -9.93
CA ARG A 3 -13.01 -2.27 -9.31
C ARG A 3 -12.02 -2.61 -10.42
N ALA A 4 -10.75 -2.25 -10.24
CA ALA A 4 -9.67 -2.56 -11.18
C ALA A 4 -9.30 -4.07 -11.22
N GLY A 5 -9.93 -4.90 -10.37
CA GLY A 5 -9.75 -6.35 -10.31
C GLY A 5 -10.59 -6.99 -9.20
N GLN A 6 -10.58 -8.32 -9.13
CA GLN A 6 -11.35 -9.09 -8.14
C GLN A 6 -10.52 -9.62 -6.96
N LYS A 7 -9.19 -9.59 -7.04
CA LYS A 7 -8.35 -10.16 -5.98
C LYS A 7 -8.41 -9.29 -4.72
N ILE A 8 -8.88 -9.89 -3.64
CA ILE A 8 -8.79 -9.37 -2.27
C ILE A 8 -7.61 -10.09 -1.62
N LEU A 9 -6.75 -9.35 -0.91
CA LEU A 9 -5.64 -9.94 -0.16
C LEU A 9 -6.17 -10.69 1.07
N ASP A 10 -5.62 -11.87 1.33
CA ASP A 10 -5.94 -12.68 2.52
C ASP A 10 -4.78 -12.70 3.53
N SER A 11 -5.06 -13.16 4.75
CA SER A 11 -4.10 -13.27 5.84
C SER A 11 -2.96 -14.22 5.48
N GLY A 12 -1.71 -13.76 5.69
CA GLY A 12 -0.52 -14.55 5.36
C GLY A 12 -0.09 -14.47 3.89
N GLU A 13 -0.89 -13.85 3.01
CA GLU A 13 -0.41 -13.52 1.67
C GLU A 13 0.68 -12.43 1.72
N ARG A 14 1.63 -12.51 0.79
CA ARG A 14 2.64 -11.47 0.62
C ARG A 14 1.96 -10.17 0.19
N PHE A 15 2.24 -9.09 0.90
CA PHE A 15 1.78 -7.75 0.49
C PHE A 15 2.36 -7.39 -0.88
N PRO A 16 1.56 -6.87 -1.82
CA PRO A 16 2.03 -6.54 -3.17
C PRO A 16 2.99 -5.35 -3.15
N ALA A 17 3.89 -5.30 -4.13
CA ALA A 17 4.71 -4.12 -4.35
C ALA A 17 3.80 -2.92 -4.69
N LEU A 18 3.93 -1.82 -3.96
CA LEU A 18 3.14 -0.61 -4.15
C LEU A 18 4.06 0.60 -4.27
N GLY A 19 3.93 1.35 -5.36
CA GLY A 19 4.62 2.62 -5.58
C GLY A 19 3.61 3.77 -5.64
N MET A 20 3.87 4.87 -4.93
CA MET A 20 3.03 6.07 -4.98
C MET A 20 3.86 7.35 -4.79
N ASP A 21 3.44 8.42 -5.45
CA ASP A 21 3.97 9.76 -5.21
C ASP A 21 3.27 10.36 -3.99
N THR A 22 4.05 10.89 -3.05
CA THR A 22 3.48 11.65 -1.93
C THR A 22 3.17 13.07 -2.37
N VAL A 23 2.24 13.72 -1.64
CA VAL A 23 1.96 15.15 -1.81
C VAL A 23 3.23 15.99 -1.59
N ALA A 24 4.16 15.51 -0.76
CA ALA A 24 5.48 16.13 -0.54
C ALA A 24 6.51 15.79 -1.64
N HIS A 25 6.09 15.21 -2.77
CA HIS A 25 6.91 14.87 -3.94
C HIS A 25 8.01 13.82 -3.69
N GLY A 26 7.94 13.10 -2.57
CA GLY A 26 8.78 11.92 -2.33
C GLY A 26 8.05 10.64 -2.77
N PRO A 27 8.69 9.73 -3.53
CA PRO A 27 8.11 8.43 -3.81
C PRO A 27 8.10 7.55 -2.55
N ILE A 28 7.05 6.74 -2.39
CA ILE A 28 7.01 5.65 -1.41
C ILE A 28 6.91 4.33 -2.16
N THR A 29 7.84 3.41 -1.87
CA THR A 29 7.76 2.01 -2.27
C THR A 29 7.51 1.12 -1.06
N LEU A 30 6.57 0.19 -1.18
CA LEU A 30 6.32 -0.88 -0.22
C LEU A 30 6.64 -2.23 -0.87
N PRO A 31 7.10 -3.23 -0.10
CA PRO A 31 7.29 -3.20 1.35
C PRO A 31 8.62 -2.59 1.81
N ASP A 32 9.46 -2.09 0.90
CA ASP A 32 10.83 -1.61 1.20
C ASP A 32 10.89 -0.63 2.37
N ARG A 33 9.86 0.19 2.57
CA ARG A 33 9.78 1.12 3.70
C ARG A 33 9.59 0.48 5.09
N PHE A 34 9.30 -0.81 5.15
CA PHE A 34 9.13 -1.56 6.40
C PHE A 34 10.40 -2.29 6.83
N ASP A 35 11.46 -2.30 6.02
CA ASP A 35 12.70 -3.05 6.28
C ASP A 35 12.39 -4.49 6.77
N ASP A 36 13.20 -5.03 7.69
CA ASP A 36 12.94 -6.30 8.39
C ASP A 36 12.02 -6.13 9.62
N HIS A 37 11.21 -5.07 9.66
CA HIS A 37 10.32 -4.75 10.78
C HIS A 37 8.84 -5.02 10.46
N TRP A 38 8.05 -5.17 11.52
CA TRP A 38 6.60 -5.23 11.40
C TRP A 38 6.04 -3.84 11.07
N GLY A 39 5.22 -3.78 10.02
CA GLY A 39 4.62 -2.55 9.51
C GLY A 39 3.10 -2.62 9.42
N VAL A 40 2.45 -1.45 9.44
CA VAL A 40 1.00 -1.31 9.23
C VAL A 40 0.76 -0.34 8.07
N VAL A 41 -0.07 -0.75 7.10
CA VAL A 41 -0.57 0.10 6.01
C VAL A 41 -2.04 0.39 6.25
N LEU A 42 -2.42 1.66 6.28
CA LEU A 42 -3.81 2.11 6.39
C LEU A 42 -4.22 2.78 5.08
N ILE A 43 -5.23 2.23 4.40
CA ILE A 43 -5.77 2.79 3.16
C ILE A 43 -7.14 3.38 3.47
N TYR A 44 -7.27 4.69 3.30
CA TYR A 44 -8.54 5.41 3.43
C TYR A 44 -8.98 5.94 2.06
N ARG A 45 -10.29 6.08 1.86
CA ARG A 45 -10.86 6.55 0.58
C ARG A 45 -10.56 8.04 0.33
N ALA A 46 -10.54 8.84 1.38
CA ALA A 46 -10.25 10.27 1.34
C ALA A 46 -9.71 10.72 2.70
N HIS A 47 -8.88 11.75 2.67
CA HIS A 47 -8.54 12.56 3.82
C HIS A 47 -9.04 13.98 3.55
N TRP A 48 -9.50 14.66 4.60
CA TRP A 48 -9.78 16.09 4.63
C TRP A 48 -8.51 16.95 4.67
#